data_AF-C6HZM1-F1
#
_entry.id   AF-C6HZM1-F1
#
_cell.length_a   1.000
_cell.length_b   1.000
_cell.length_c   1.000
_cell.angle_alpha   90.00
_cell.angle_beta   90.00
_cell.angle_gamma   90.00
#
_symmetry.space_group_name_H-M   'P 1'
#
loop_
_entity.id
_entity.type
_entity.pdbx_description
1 polymer ?
#
loop_
_entity_poly.entity_id
_entity_poly.type
_entity_poly.pdbx_seq_one_letter_code
_entity_poly.pdbx_strand_id
1 'polypeptide(L)'
;MPNITFDLDEDLLREVKVIAARYDTSLNALVRDYFQHLAQSGLSSDENLNGNLQMLFRYSVGHLTRKEAREALGVNDIRLTQLMRMAGFPPPRSPKAEEDAQVEKAVELLGPQPHPPSSENAELYQKDFYGWAMRSAELVRQGRFDEIDRDSLAEEIEDMGKSERRELIGFLAQSFANRIKYDYLSGTYPGNSTRWRKEAEGFFKQALEVLEENPSLKMDEIIEDAWEKARDEVFRSFDELNRTSDLDTAGIPSTCPWTPEEVLSDRSFLRRR
;
A
#
# COMPACT_ATOMS: atom_id res chain seq x y z
N MET A 1 17.13 -10.53 -10.78
CA MET A 1 15.85 -11.27 -10.68
C MET A 1 14.95 -10.49 -9.74
N PRO A 2 13.64 -10.41 -9.99
CA PRO A 2 12.71 -9.85 -9.01
C PRO A 2 12.72 -10.72 -7.74
N ASN A 3 12.81 -10.09 -6.58
CA ASN A 3 12.65 -10.78 -5.30
C ASN A 3 11.17 -11.08 -5.07
N ILE A 4 10.85 -12.34 -4.80
CA ILE A 4 9.49 -12.79 -4.49
C ILE A 4 9.51 -13.29 -3.04
N THR A 5 8.64 -12.72 -2.21
CA THR A 5 8.46 -13.14 -0.82
C THR A 5 7.28 -14.09 -0.76
N PHE A 6 7.49 -15.25 -0.14
CA PHE A 6 6.44 -16.24 0.10
C PHE A 6 6.16 -16.32 1.59
N ASP A 7 4.88 -16.40 1.95
CA ASP A 7 4.47 -16.85 3.28
C ASP A 7 4.35 -18.37 3.24
N LEU A 8 5.10 -19.05 4.11
CA LEU A 8 5.18 -20.51 4.16
C LEU A 8 4.97 -20.97 5.59
N ASP A 9 4.21 -22.04 5.75
CA ASP A 9 4.06 -22.72 7.02
C ASP A 9 5.44 -23.10 7.61
N GLU A 10 5.60 -22.93 8.92
CA GLU A 10 6.88 -23.06 9.60
C GLU A 10 7.44 -24.49 9.54
N ASP A 11 6.55 -25.50 9.58
CA ASP A 11 6.94 -26.91 9.50
C ASP A 11 7.39 -27.25 8.07
N LEU A 12 6.66 -26.76 7.07
CA LEU A 12 7.05 -26.90 5.66
C LEU A 12 8.41 -26.24 5.39
N LEU A 13 8.67 -25.05 5.92
CA LEU A 13 9.94 -24.36 5.75
C LEU A 13 11.11 -25.16 6.34
N ARG A 14 10.91 -25.82 7.49
CA ARG A 14 11.92 -26.69 8.10
C ARG A 14 12.20 -27.91 7.22
N GLU A 15 11.17 -28.58 6.73
CA GLU A 15 11.34 -29.74 5.86
C GLU A 15 12.08 -29.40 4.56
N VAL A 16 11.71 -28.31 3.90
CA VAL A 16 12.36 -27.92 2.64
C VAL A 16 13.81 -27.49 2.86
N LYS A 17 14.15 -26.88 4.01
CA LYS A 17 15.54 -26.59 4.38
C LYS A 17 16.37 -27.86 4.57
N VAL A 18 15.80 -28.91 5.17
CA VAL A 18 16.46 -30.22 5.30
C VAL A 18 16.71 -30.85 3.94
N ILE A 19 15.75 -30.75 3.02
CA ILE A 19 15.90 -31.23 1.63
C ILE A 19 17.01 -30.45 0.93
N ALA A 20 17.00 -29.11 1.00
CA ALA A 20 18.02 -28.27 0.39
C ALA A 20 19.44 -28.63 0.87
N ALA A 21 19.61 -28.81 2.18
CA ALA A 21 20.89 -29.22 2.77
C ALA A 21 21.33 -30.63 2.32
N ARG A 22 20.39 -31.57 2.17
CA ARG A 22 20.68 -32.95 1.73
C ARG A 22 21.21 -33.02 0.30
N TYR A 23 20.72 -32.15 -0.58
CA TYR A 23 21.07 -32.12 -2.00
C TYR A 23 22.12 -31.03 -2.32
N ASP A 24 22.79 -30.46 -1.31
CA ASP A 24 23.76 -29.36 -1.45
C ASP A 24 23.27 -28.21 -2.33
N THR A 25 22.01 -27.81 -2.09
CA THR A 25 21.32 -26.77 -2.87
C THR A 25 20.68 -25.74 -1.94
N SER A 26 20.06 -24.71 -2.53
CA SER A 26 19.35 -23.67 -1.77
C SER A 26 17.84 -23.76 -1.98
N LEU A 27 17.08 -23.23 -1.02
CA LEU A 27 15.62 -23.09 -1.14
C LEU A 27 15.24 -22.36 -2.44
N ASN A 28 15.94 -21.27 -2.76
CA ASN A 28 15.69 -20.50 -3.98
C ASN A 28 15.99 -21.31 -5.25
N ALA A 29 16.97 -22.19 -5.22
CA ALA A 29 17.27 -23.07 -6.34
C ALA A 29 16.17 -24.14 -6.54
N LEU A 30 15.73 -24.79 -5.45
CA LEU A 30 14.62 -25.74 -5.51
C LEU A 30 13.33 -25.12 -6.06
N VAL A 31 12.98 -23.92 -5.58
CA VAL A 31 11.79 -23.17 -6.04
C VAL A 31 11.91 -22.80 -7.52
N ARG A 32 13.08 -22.33 -7.94
CA ARG A 32 13.34 -21.99 -9.35
C ARG A 32 13.22 -23.22 -10.25
N ASP A 33 13.82 -24.34 -9.87
CA ASP A 33 13.82 -25.56 -10.67
C ASP A 33 12.40 -26.14 -10.77
N TYR A 34 11.61 -26.04 -9.69
CA TYR A 34 10.20 -26.40 -9.69
C TYR A 34 9.37 -25.51 -10.63
N PHE A 35 9.55 -24.18 -10.60
CA PHE A 35 8.87 -23.28 -11.53
C PHE A 35 9.27 -23.54 -12.99
N GLN A 36 10.54 -23.86 -13.25
CA GLN A 36 11.00 -24.25 -14.59
C GLN A 36 10.33 -25.55 -15.04
N HIS A 37 10.27 -26.55 -14.16
CA HIS A 37 9.57 -27.80 -14.44
C HIS A 37 8.08 -27.55 -14.74
N LEU A 38 7.40 -26.74 -13.94
CA LEU A 38 5.98 -26.38 -14.17
C LEU A 38 5.77 -25.67 -15.51
N ALA A 39 6.66 -24.75 -15.87
CA ALA A 39 6.62 -24.05 -17.14
C ALA A 39 6.87 -24.99 -18.34
N GLN A 40 7.69 -26.03 -18.15
CA GLN A 40 8.01 -27.03 -19.17
C GLN A 40 6.96 -28.17 -19.25
N SER A 41 6.26 -28.47 -18.15
CA SER A 41 5.32 -29.59 -18.06
C SER A 41 3.93 -29.32 -18.69
N GLY A 42 3.72 -28.17 -19.33
CA GLY A 42 2.62 -28.01 -20.28
C GLY A 42 1.26 -27.51 -19.73
N LEU A 43 1.23 -26.67 -18.69
CA LEU A 43 0.05 -25.83 -18.39
C LEU A 43 -0.04 -24.57 -19.27
N SER A 44 0.93 -24.39 -20.19
CA SER A 44 1.11 -23.23 -21.07
C SER A 44 1.27 -23.61 -22.54
N SER A 45 0.60 -24.68 -23.02
CA SER A 45 0.52 -24.92 -24.47
C SER A 45 -0.45 -23.92 -25.11
N ASP A 46 0.11 -22.96 -25.84
CA ASP A 46 -0.58 -21.91 -26.63
C ASP A 46 -1.63 -22.51 -27.60
N GLU A 47 -1.47 -23.78 -27.97
CA GLU A 47 -2.25 -24.48 -29.00
C GLU A 47 -3.74 -24.75 -28.66
N ASN A 48 -4.14 -24.70 -27.38
CA ASN A 48 -5.53 -24.99 -26.96
C ASN A 48 -6.33 -23.75 -26.52
N LEU A 49 -5.76 -22.55 -26.56
CA LEU A 49 -6.44 -21.32 -26.18
C LEU A 49 -7.24 -20.75 -27.37
N ASN A 50 -8.49 -20.33 -27.12
CA ASN A 50 -9.25 -19.54 -28.11
C ASN A 50 -8.47 -18.25 -28.45
N GLY A 51 -8.57 -17.74 -29.69
CA GLY A 51 -7.77 -16.61 -30.17
C GLY A 51 -7.79 -15.37 -29.24
N ASN A 52 -8.91 -15.08 -28.59
CA ASN A 52 -8.98 -13.99 -27.61
C ASN A 52 -8.15 -14.27 -26.34
N LEU A 53 -8.13 -15.51 -25.86
CA LEU A 53 -7.32 -15.91 -24.70
C LEU A 53 -5.82 -15.90 -25.05
N GLN A 54 -5.44 -16.27 -26.27
CA GLN A 54 -4.05 -16.14 -26.74
C GLN A 54 -3.61 -14.67 -26.73
N MET A 55 -4.48 -13.75 -27.18
CA MET A 55 -4.16 -12.32 -27.16
C MET A 55 -4.04 -11.76 -25.74
N LEU A 56 -4.92 -12.18 -24.82
CA LEU A 56 -4.83 -11.81 -23.40
C LEU A 56 -3.56 -12.39 -22.74
N PHE A 57 -3.23 -13.65 -23.04
CA PHE A 57 -2.00 -14.28 -22.55
C PHE A 57 -0.77 -13.54 -23.06
N ARG A 58 -0.66 -13.29 -24.37
CA ARG A 58 0.44 -12.53 -24.99
C ARG A 58 0.58 -11.12 -24.42
N TYR A 59 -0.55 -10.47 -24.11
CA TYR A 59 -0.54 -9.20 -23.39
C TYR A 59 -0.03 -9.35 -21.95
N SER A 60 -0.50 -10.36 -21.19
CA SER A 60 -0.09 -10.58 -19.79
C SER A 60 1.41 -10.79 -19.60
N VAL A 61 2.05 -11.46 -20.56
CA VAL A 61 3.49 -11.75 -20.54
C VAL A 61 4.33 -10.65 -21.19
N GLY A 62 3.71 -9.54 -21.63
CA GLY A 62 4.42 -8.38 -22.21
C GLY A 62 4.86 -8.55 -23.67
N HIS A 63 4.30 -9.52 -24.41
CA HIS A 63 4.55 -9.68 -25.86
C HIS A 63 3.69 -8.77 -26.74
N LEU A 64 2.73 -8.06 -26.15
CA LEU A 64 1.89 -7.06 -26.83
C LEU A 64 1.84 -5.79 -25.98
N THR A 65 1.82 -4.64 -26.62
CA THR A 65 1.54 -3.36 -25.95
C THR A 65 0.05 -3.25 -25.60
N ARG A 66 -0.28 -2.37 -24.65
CA ARG A 66 -1.68 -2.11 -24.26
C ARG A 66 -2.53 -1.65 -25.44
N LYS A 67 -1.95 -0.86 -26.36
CA LYS A 67 -2.63 -0.39 -27.57
C LYS A 67 -2.92 -1.55 -28.54
N GLU A 68 -1.95 -2.40 -28.80
CA GLU A 68 -2.11 -3.56 -29.69
C GLU A 68 -3.12 -4.57 -29.14
N ALA A 69 -3.11 -4.82 -27.83
CA ALA A 69 -4.08 -5.71 -27.18
C ALA A 69 -5.52 -5.18 -27.33
N ARG A 70 -5.72 -3.88 -27.20
CA ARG A 70 -7.02 -3.22 -27.40
C ARG A 70 -7.51 -3.29 -28.83
N GLU A 71 -6.63 -3.00 -29.79
CA GLU A 71 -6.96 -3.02 -31.22
C GLU A 71 -7.30 -4.45 -31.67
N ALA A 72 -6.53 -5.45 -31.24
CA ALA A 72 -6.77 -6.84 -31.59
C ALA A 72 -8.07 -7.41 -30.98
N LEU A 73 -8.43 -7.00 -29.76
CA LEU A 73 -9.63 -7.48 -29.06
C LEU A 73 -10.86 -6.59 -29.30
N GLY A 74 -10.69 -5.41 -29.92
CA GLY A 74 -11.77 -4.45 -30.14
C GLY A 74 -12.36 -3.86 -28.85
N VAL A 75 -11.56 -3.72 -27.79
CA VAL A 75 -12.02 -3.29 -26.45
C VAL A 75 -11.27 -2.07 -25.92
N ASN A 76 -11.88 -1.37 -24.97
CA ASN A 76 -11.25 -0.26 -24.23
C ASN A 76 -10.50 -0.76 -22.98
N ASP A 77 -9.74 0.10 -22.31
CA ASP A 77 -8.89 -0.28 -21.16
C ASP A 77 -9.69 -0.95 -20.03
N ILE A 78 -10.87 -0.43 -19.71
CA ILE A 78 -11.72 -0.96 -18.64
C ILE A 78 -12.13 -2.39 -18.97
N ARG A 79 -12.59 -2.64 -20.20
CA ARG A 79 -12.97 -3.98 -20.65
C ARG A 79 -11.77 -4.91 -20.80
N LEU A 80 -10.61 -4.41 -21.22
CA LEU A 80 -9.37 -5.20 -21.28
C LEU A 80 -8.98 -5.70 -19.89
N THR A 81 -8.97 -4.81 -18.88
CA THR A 81 -8.69 -5.18 -17.48
C THR A 81 -9.70 -6.17 -16.93
N GLN A 82 -10.99 -6.01 -17.25
CA GLN A 82 -12.04 -6.96 -16.86
C GLN A 82 -11.83 -8.34 -17.51
N LEU A 83 -11.52 -8.39 -18.81
CA LEU A 83 -11.24 -9.64 -19.52
C LEU A 83 -10.01 -10.37 -18.96
N MET A 84 -8.95 -9.62 -18.64
CA MET A 84 -7.75 -10.16 -17.97
C MET A 84 -8.12 -10.80 -16.63
N ARG A 85 -8.91 -10.10 -15.80
CA ARG A 85 -9.36 -10.60 -14.50
C ARG A 85 -10.24 -11.84 -14.62
N MET A 86 -11.16 -11.87 -15.59
CA MET A 86 -12.04 -13.01 -15.84
C MET A 86 -11.27 -14.24 -16.36
N ALA A 87 -10.24 -14.01 -17.17
CA ALA A 87 -9.36 -15.07 -17.68
C ALA A 87 -8.28 -15.51 -16.69
N GLY A 88 -8.18 -14.84 -15.52
CA GLY A 88 -7.16 -15.12 -14.51
C GLY A 88 -5.74 -14.68 -14.90
N PHE A 89 -5.61 -13.83 -15.92
CA PHE A 89 -4.31 -13.28 -16.33
C PHE A 89 -4.00 -11.98 -15.59
N PRO A 90 -2.78 -11.82 -15.03
CA PRO A 90 -2.36 -10.55 -14.47
C PRO A 90 -2.09 -9.54 -15.60
N PRO A 91 -2.39 -8.24 -15.40
CA PRO A 91 -1.95 -7.21 -16.34
C PRO A 91 -0.42 -7.20 -16.43
N PRO A 92 0.17 -6.94 -17.60
CA PRO A 92 1.62 -6.79 -17.71
C PRO A 92 2.06 -5.62 -16.82
N ARG A 93 3.24 -5.77 -16.20
CA ARG A 93 3.93 -4.61 -15.64
C ARG A 93 4.23 -3.66 -16.79
N SER A 94 3.87 -2.39 -16.64
CA SER A 94 4.08 -1.39 -17.67
C SER A 94 5.55 -1.38 -18.11
N PRO A 95 5.85 -1.22 -19.42
CA PRO A 95 7.24 -1.03 -19.84
C PRO A 95 7.83 0.18 -19.10
N LYS A 96 9.07 0.08 -18.66
CA LYS A 96 9.79 1.18 -17.97
C LYS A 96 9.56 2.54 -18.61
N ALA A 97 9.58 2.64 -19.94
CA ALA A 97 9.36 3.90 -20.66
C ALA A 97 7.93 4.49 -20.53
N GLU A 98 6.89 3.65 -20.36
CA GLU A 98 5.53 4.12 -20.07
C GLU A 98 5.34 4.45 -18.59
N GLU A 99 6.07 3.78 -17.69
CA GLU A 99 6.17 4.16 -16.27
C GLU A 99 6.88 5.50 -16.12
N ASP A 100 8.03 5.67 -16.77
CA ASP A 100 8.82 6.89 -16.78
C ASP A 100 8.00 8.05 -17.36
N ALA A 101 7.26 7.85 -18.46
CA ALA A 101 6.38 8.88 -19.03
C ALA A 101 5.14 9.17 -18.17
N GLN A 102 4.60 8.18 -17.45
CA GLN A 102 3.49 8.39 -16.50
C GLN A 102 3.98 9.05 -15.20
N VAL A 103 5.20 8.74 -14.76
CA VAL A 103 5.88 9.38 -13.63
C VAL A 103 6.21 10.82 -14.00
N GLU A 104 6.76 11.09 -15.19
CA GLU A 104 7.07 12.44 -15.67
C GLU A 104 5.79 13.28 -15.80
N LYS A 105 4.72 12.70 -16.33
CA LYS A 105 3.40 13.35 -16.41
C LYS A 105 2.70 13.49 -15.05
N ALA A 106 2.97 12.59 -14.09
CA ALA A 106 2.50 12.70 -12.72
C ALA A 106 3.30 13.73 -11.92
N VAL A 107 4.60 13.87 -12.18
CA VAL A 107 5.50 14.91 -11.62
C VAL A 107 5.08 16.29 -12.13
N GLU A 108 4.67 16.40 -13.41
CA GLU A 108 4.12 17.63 -13.98
C GLU A 108 2.75 18.01 -13.37
N LEU A 109 1.94 17.02 -12.97
CA LEU A 109 0.59 17.23 -12.41
C LEU A 109 0.56 17.43 -10.88
N LEU A 110 1.49 16.81 -10.14
CA LEU A 110 1.50 16.79 -8.67
C LEU A 110 2.38 17.87 -8.03
N GLY A 111 3.10 18.68 -8.83
CA GLY A 111 4.09 19.62 -8.32
C GLY A 111 5.36 18.90 -7.79
N PRO A 112 6.38 19.66 -7.35
CA PRO A 112 7.71 19.11 -7.06
C PRO A 112 7.63 18.01 -5.99
N GLN A 113 7.91 16.79 -6.43
CA GLN A 113 8.26 15.66 -5.57
C GLN A 113 9.71 15.83 -5.10
N PRO A 114 10.10 15.21 -3.98
CA PRO A 114 11.42 15.40 -3.41
C PRO A 114 12.53 15.18 -4.43
N HIS A 115 13.48 16.11 -4.46
CA HIS A 115 14.47 16.19 -5.52
C HIS A 115 15.38 14.94 -5.49
N PRO A 116 15.61 14.26 -6.63
CA PRO A 116 16.65 13.24 -6.67
C PRO A 116 18.02 13.91 -6.42
N PRO A 117 18.90 13.31 -5.61
CA PRO A 117 20.21 13.87 -5.31
C PRO A 117 21.04 14.06 -6.58
N SER A 118 21.99 14.99 -6.48
CA SER A 118 22.93 15.36 -7.55
C SER A 118 23.50 14.13 -8.27
N SER A 119 23.63 14.23 -9.60
CA SER A 119 23.59 13.19 -10.65
C SER A 119 24.45 11.91 -10.54
N GLU A 120 25.20 11.66 -9.47
CA GLU A 120 25.87 10.36 -9.22
C GLU A 120 25.20 9.50 -8.13
N ASN A 121 24.42 10.10 -7.21
CA ASN A 121 23.73 9.37 -6.13
C ASN A 121 22.26 9.02 -6.44
N ALA A 122 21.66 9.61 -7.47
CA ALA A 122 20.26 9.36 -7.85
C ALA A 122 20.00 7.89 -8.23
N GLU A 123 20.95 7.22 -8.88
CA GLU A 123 20.82 5.82 -9.26
C GLU A 123 20.85 4.86 -8.05
N LEU A 124 21.60 5.21 -7.00
CA LEU A 124 21.68 4.43 -5.77
C LEU A 124 20.47 4.69 -4.88
N TYR A 125 20.02 5.95 -4.80
CA TYR A 125 18.79 6.32 -4.09
C TYR A 125 17.55 5.63 -4.69
N GLN A 126 17.41 5.57 -6.03
CA GLN A 126 16.29 4.88 -6.68
C GLN A 126 16.37 3.34 -6.60
N LYS A 127 17.55 2.75 -6.39
CA LYS A 127 17.73 1.28 -6.37
C LYS A 127 17.89 0.69 -4.95
N ASP A 128 18.40 1.48 -4.00
CA ASP A 128 18.74 1.09 -2.63
C ASP A 128 18.74 2.31 -1.67
N PHE A 129 17.54 2.83 -1.38
CA PHE A 129 17.33 3.90 -0.39
C PHE A 129 17.97 3.57 0.97
N TYR A 130 17.88 2.32 1.41
CA TYR A 130 18.47 1.87 2.68
C TYR A 130 20.00 2.03 2.66
N GLY A 131 20.66 1.61 1.58
CA GLY A 131 22.10 1.81 1.38
C GLY A 131 22.50 3.28 1.39
N TRP A 132 21.73 4.15 0.73
CA TRP A 132 21.93 5.60 0.76
C TRP A 132 21.79 6.15 2.19
N ALA A 133 20.70 5.84 2.89
CA ALA A 133 20.43 6.35 4.24
C ALA A 133 21.53 5.92 5.23
N MET A 134 21.95 4.65 5.19
CA MET A 134 23.03 4.14 6.03
C MET A 134 24.38 4.78 5.72
N ARG A 135 24.68 5.03 4.44
CA ARG A 135 25.92 5.70 4.02
C ARG A 135 25.93 7.17 4.45
N SER A 136 24.82 7.88 4.25
CA SER A 136 24.64 9.27 4.69
C SER A 136 24.80 9.38 6.20
N ALA A 137 24.17 8.49 6.98
CA ALA A 137 24.33 8.45 8.43
C ALA A 137 25.78 8.20 8.86
N GLU A 138 26.51 7.33 8.16
CA GLU A 138 27.93 7.09 8.46
C GLU A 138 28.82 8.31 8.16
N LEU A 139 28.57 9.00 7.03
CA LEU A 139 29.28 10.24 6.70
C LEU A 139 29.02 11.34 7.75
N VAL A 140 27.77 11.45 8.24
CA VAL A 140 27.43 12.38 9.34
C VAL A 140 28.22 12.04 10.60
N ARG A 141 28.26 10.77 11.01
CA ARG A 141 29.01 10.34 12.20
C ARG A 141 30.51 10.59 12.08
N GLN A 142 31.06 10.49 10.87
CA GLN A 142 32.47 10.78 10.58
C GLN A 142 32.77 12.29 10.46
N GLY A 143 31.75 13.16 10.51
CA GLY A 143 31.91 14.61 10.32
C GLY A 143 32.26 15.02 8.89
N ARG A 144 32.06 14.13 7.90
CA ARG A 144 32.45 14.32 6.49
C ARG A 144 31.34 15.02 5.71
N PHE A 145 30.97 16.22 6.15
CA PHE A 145 29.83 16.96 5.59
C PHE A 145 30.02 17.41 4.14
N ASP A 146 31.26 17.48 3.66
CA ASP A 146 31.57 17.83 2.26
C ASP A 146 31.22 16.72 1.27
N GLU A 147 31.02 15.48 1.75
CA GLU A 147 30.68 14.31 0.93
C GLU A 147 29.20 13.93 1.02
N ILE A 148 28.41 14.69 1.79
CA ILE A 148 26.97 14.49 1.96
C ILE A 148 26.23 15.40 0.99
N ASP A 149 25.25 14.85 0.29
CA ASP A 149 24.21 15.65 -0.36
C ASP A 149 23.28 16.21 0.71
N ARG A 150 23.62 17.41 1.20
CA ARG A 150 22.98 18.06 2.35
C ARG A 150 21.53 18.42 2.07
N ASP A 151 21.23 18.79 0.84
CA ASP A 151 19.89 19.21 0.43
C ASP A 151 18.97 17.99 0.41
N SER A 152 19.40 16.88 -0.21
CA SER A 152 18.63 15.63 -0.18
C SER A 152 18.51 15.03 1.22
N LEU A 153 19.54 15.12 2.07
CA LEU A 153 19.44 14.65 3.45
C LEU A 153 18.44 15.49 4.27
N ALA A 154 18.44 16.81 4.11
CA ALA A 154 17.50 17.69 4.81
C ALA A 154 16.06 17.43 4.37
N GLU A 155 15.84 17.29 3.06
CA GLU A 155 14.53 16.98 2.49
C GLU A 155 13.99 15.64 3.01
N GLU A 156 14.81 14.59 3.05
CA GLU A 156 14.42 13.29 3.60
C GLU A 156 14.08 13.33 5.09
N ILE A 157 14.79 14.14 5.88
CA ILE A 157 14.47 14.33 7.30
C ILE A 157 13.12 15.05 7.46
N GLU A 158 12.86 16.08 6.64
CA GLU A 158 11.58 16.78 6.64
C GLU A 158 10.43 15.86 6.19
N ASP A 159 10.66 15.04 5.17
CA ASP A 159 9.68 14.12 4.64
C ASP A 159 9.41 12.94 5.58
N MET A 160 10.41 12.46 6.32
CA MET A 160 10.23 11.51 7.41
C MET A 160 9.28 12.08 8.47
N GLY A 161 9.49 13.33 8.90
CA GLY A 161 8.58 14.00 9.84
C GLY A 161 7.15 14.15 9.31
N LYS A 162 6.98 14.45 8.02
CA LYS A 162 5.66 14.47 7.37
C LYS A 162 5.02 13.08 7.30
N SER A 163 5.83 12.02 7.13
CA SER A 163 5.37 10.63 7.09
C SER A 163 4.77 10.21 8.43
N GLU A 164 5.46 10.45 9.55
CA GLU A 164 4.97 10.17 10.90
C GLU A 164 3.62 10.88 11.17
N ARG A 165 3.51 12.16 10.78
CA ARG A 165 2.24 12.91 10.87
C ARG A 165 1.12 12.25 10.04
N ARG A 166 1.41 11.84 8.80
CA ARG A 166 0.44 11.20 7.90
C ARG A 166 0.01 9.83 8.41
N GLU A 167 0.92 9.08 9.01
CA GLU A 167 0.65 7.78 9.62
C GLU A 167 -0.30 7.92 10.82
N LEU A 168 -0.01 8.87 11.72
CA LEU A 168 -0.90 9.19 12.83
C LEU A 168 -2.31 9.57 12.35
N ILE A 169 -2.42 10.46 11.36
CA ILE A 169 -3.71 10.81 10.72
C ILE A 169 -4.38 9.56 10.16
N GLY A 170 -3.63 8.67 9.51
CA GLY A 170 -4.13 7.44 8.93
C GLY A 170 -4.75 6.50 9.97
N PHE A 171 -4.05 6.27 11.09
CA PHE A 171 -4.56 5.42 12.17
C PHE A 171 -5.77 6.05 12.87
N LEU A 172 -5.73 7.36 13.14
CA LEU A 172 -6.86 8.07 13.72
C LEU A 172 -8.08 8.05 12.79
N ALA A 173 -7.88 8.26 11.48
CA ALA A 173 -8.97 8.22 10.51
C ALA A 173 -9.65 6.84 10.46
N GLN A 174 -8.87 5.75 10.45
CA GLN A 174 -9.42 4.40 10.48
C GLN A 174 -10.13 4.10 11.81
N SER A 175 -9.59 4.59 12.92
CA SER A 175 -10.25 4.47 14.23
C SER A 175 -11.59 5.20 14.23
N PHE A 176 -11.60 6.46 13.80
CA PHE A 176 -12.80 7.30 13.70
C PHE A 176 -13.81 6.74 12.71
N ALA A 177 -13.39 6.19 11.57
CA ALA A 177 -14.30 5.59 10.59
C ALA A 177 -15.06 4.40 11.20
N ASN A 178 -14.35 3.53 11.93
CA ASN A 178 -14.97 2.41 12.64
C ASN A 178 -15.80 2.88 13.83
N ARG A 179 -15.40 3.97 14.48
CA ARG A 179 -16.18 4.60 15.55
C ARG A 179 -17.49 5.19 15.02
N ILE A 180 -17.48 5.87 13.88
CA ILE A 180 -18.68 6.39 13.21
C ILE A 180 -19.65 5.24 12.92
N LYS A 181 -19.15 4.14 12.32
CA LYS A 181 -19.96 2.95 12.06
C LYS A 181 -20.54 2.38 13.35
N TYR A 182 -19.74 2.30 14.41
CA TYR A 182 -20.19 1.81 15.70
C TYR A 182 -21.26 2.70 16.35
N ASP A 183 -21.00 3.99 16.53
CA ASP A 183 -21.87 4.89 17.29
C ASP A 183 -23.20 5.15 16.59
N TYR A 184 -23.14 5.36 15.27
CA TYR A 184 -24.29 5.85 14.50
C TYR A 184 -25.00 4.74 13.73
N LEU A 185 -24.31 3.63 13.41
CA LEU A 185 -24.88 2.58 12.56
C LEU A 185 -25.08 1.24 13.26
N SER A 186 -24.66 1.05 14.51
CA SER A 186 -24.92 -0.21 15.24
C SER A 186 -26.41 -0.49 15.46
N GLY A 187 -27.26 0.54 15.46
CA GLY A 187 -28.72 0.37 15.50
C GLY A 187 -29.25 -0.30 14.23
N THR A 188 -28.70 0.09 13.08
CA THR A 188 -29.04 -0.46 11.75
C THR A 188 -28.32 -1.78 11.48
N TYR A 189 -27.10 -1.95 12.00
CA TYR A 189 -26.20 -3.08 11.76
C TYR A 189 -25.68 -3.73 13.05
N PRO A 190 -26.56 -4.31 13.89
CA PRO A 190 -26.17 -4.81 15.20
C PRO A 190 -25.11 -5.92 15.15
N GLY A 191 -25.13 -6.76 14.11
CA GLY A 191 -24.17 -7.86 13.92
C GLY A 191 -22.73 -7.41 13.72
N ASN A 192 -22.50 -6.16 13.32
CA ASN A 192 -21.16 -5.62 13.06
C ASN A 192 -20.59 -4.81 14.24
N SER A 193 -21.44 -4.45 15.21
CA SER A 193 -21.10 -3.56 16.33
C SER A 193 -19.83 -3.99 17.09
N THR A 194 -19.68 -5.27 17.40
CA THR A 194 -18.51 -5.78 18.12
C THR A 194 -17.24 -5.69 17.28
N ARG A 195 -17.34 -5.94 15.96
CA ARG A 195 -16.20 -5.85 15.05
C ARG A 195 -15.73 -4.41 14.91
N TRP A 196 -16.64 -3.49 14.62
CA TRP A 196 -16.32 -2.08 14.47
C TRP A 196 -15.70 -1.48 15.73
N ARG A 197 -16.22 -1.83 16.90
CA ARG A 197 -15.60 -1.43 18.16
C ARG A 197 -14.16 -1.95 18.26
N LYS A 198 -13.92 -3.25 18.02
CA LYS A 198 -12.57 -3.83 18.09
C LYS A 198 -11.60 -3.21 17.07
N GLU A 199 -12.06 -2.94 15.85
CA GLU A 199 -11.23 -2.30 14.82
C GLU A 199 -10.89 -0.85 15.23
N ALA A 200 -11.86 -0.10 15.75
CA ALA A 200 -11.63 1.25 16.29
C ALA A 200 -10.59 1.24 17.44
N GLU A 201 -10.72 0.29 18.37
CA GLU A 201 -9.77 0.06 19.47
C GLU A 201 -8.36 -0.24 18.96
N GLY A 202 -8.23 -1.12 17.96
CA GLY A 202 -6.95 -1.55 17.41
C GLY A 202 -6.20 -0.44 16.68
N PHE A 203 -6.89 0.36 15.87
CA PHE A 203 -6.27 1.50 15.19
C PHE A 203 -5.95 2.64 16.16
N PHE A 204 -6.80 2.87 17.17
CA PHE A 204 -6.51 3.87 18.18
C PHE A 204 -5.25 3.54 18.97
N LYS A 205 -5.04 2.26 19.30
CA LYS A 205 -3.81 1.81 19.95
C LYS A 205 -2.56 2.12 19.10
N GLN A 206 -2.62 1.86 17.79
CA GLN A 206 -1.52 2.18 16.87
C GLN A 206 -1.25 3.71 16.81
N ALA A 207 -2.31 4.52 16.82
CA ALA A 207 -2.17 5.98 16.89
C ALA A 207 -1.45 6.45 18.18
N LEU A 208 -1.76 5.81 19.32
CA LEU A 208 -1.08 6.10 20.59
C LEU A 208 0.41 5.68 20.54
N GLU A 209 0.72 4.53 19.95
CA GLU A 209 2.10 4.08 19.77
C GLU A 209 2.92 5.10 18.96
N VAL A 210 2.36 5.63 17.86
CA VAL A 210 3.02 6.70 17.07
C VAL A 210 3.24 7.98 17.90
N LEU A 211 2.28 8.38 18.74
CA LEU A 211 2.41 9.56 19.60
C LEU A 211 3.43 9.37 20.73
N GLU A 212 3.53 8.16 21.28
CA GLU A 212 4.54 7.83 22.29
C GLU A 212 5.97 7.92 21.72
N GLU A 213 6.16 7.49 20.47
CA GLU A 213 7.44 7.61 19.76
C GLU A 213 7.73 9.04 19.28
N ASN A 214 6.69 9.83 19.03
CA ASN A 214 6.78 11.18 18.47
C ASN A 214 6.06 12.24 19.35
N PRO A 215 6.55 12.55 20.56
CA PRO A 215 5.84 13.40 21.53
C PRO A 215 5.69 14.87 21.11
N SER A 216 6.35 15.30 20.03
CA SER A 216 6.19 16.64 19.45
C SER A 216 5.02 16.75 18.47
N LEU A 217 4.46 15.62 18.02
CA LEU A 217 3.22 15.61 17.24
C LEU A 217 2.06 16.01 18.14
N LYS A 218 1.31 17.02 17.72
CA LYS A 218 0.20 17.53 18.50
C LYS A 218 -1.14 17.08 17.93
N MET A 219 -1.99 16.56 18.80
CA MET A 219 -3.31 16.03 18.43
C MET A 219 -4.28 17.13 17.98
N ASP A 220 -4.19 18.33 18.56
CA ASP A 220 -4.98 19.51 18.18
C ASP A 220 -4.78 19.91 16.70
N GLU A 221 -3.58 19.72 16.16
CA GLU A 221 -3.25 20.01 14.76
C GLU A 221 -3.66 18.89 13.78
N ILE A 222 -4.18 17.77 14.27
CA ILE A 222 -4.35 16.52 13.51
C ILE A 222 -5.79 15.98 13.56
N ILE A 223 -6.50 16.24 14.65
CA ILE A 223 -7.79 15.61 14.95
C ILE A 223 -8.87 15.89 13.89
N GLU A 224 -8.96 17.12 13.38
CA GLU A 224 -9.94 17.49 12.35
C GLU A 224 -9.60 16.87 10.99
N ASP A 225 -8.33 16.89 10.58
CA ASP A 225 -7.87 16.22 9.35
C ASP A 225 -8.21 14.71 9.38
N ALA A 226 -7.98 14.07 10.52
CA ALA A 226 -8.29 12.66 10.72
C ALA A 226 -9.81 12.41 10.69
N TRP A 227 -10.61 13.31 11.27
CA TRP A 227 -12.07 13.21 11.28
C TRP A 227 -12.68 13.38 9.88
N GLU A 228 -12.24 14.38 9.12
CA GLU A 228 -12.68 14.59 7.74
C GLU A 228 -12.38 13.35 6.88
N LYS A 229 -11.14 12.85 6.95
CA LYS A 229 -10.72 11.64 6.23
C LYS A 229 -11.53 10.41 6.63
N ALA A 230 -11.86 10.25 7.91
CA ALA A 230 -12.70 9.18 8.41
C ALA A 230 -14.12 9.23 7.85
N ARG A 231 -14.73 10.43 7.83
CA ARG A 231 -16.05 10.64 7.23
C ARG A 231 -16.02 10.28 5.76
N ASP A 232 -15.06 10.78 5.00
CA ASP A 232 -14.91 10.44 3.59
C ASP A 232 -14.77 8.95 3.33
N GLU A 233 -14.02 8.23 4.17
CA GLU A 233 -13.90 6.77 4.11
C GLU A 233 -15.24 6.07 4.31
N VAL A 234 -16.00 6.46 5.36
CA VAL A 234 -17.31 5.88 5.64
C VAL A 234 -18.28 6.16 4.49
N PHE A 235 -18.39 7.42 4.06
CA PHE A 235 -19.31 7.82 2.99
C PHE A 235 -19.01 7.10 1.68
N ARG A 236 -17.74 7.04 1.27
CA ARG A 236 -17.31 6.30 0.07
C ARG A 236 -17.64 4.81 0.17
N SER A 237 -17.33 4.17 1.32
CA SER A 237 -17.59 2.74 1.50
C SER A 237 -19.08 2.37 1.46
N PHE A 238 -19.97 3.27 1.87
CA PHE A 238 -21.41 3.06 1.80
C PHE A 238 -21.97 3.43 0.42
N ASP A 239 -21.40 4.42 -0.27
CA ASP A 239 -21.74 4.75 -1.65
C ASP A 239 -21.46 3.59 -2.61
N GLU A 240 -20.29 2.95 -2.49
CA GLU A 240 -19.93 1.75 -3.27
C GLU A 240 -20.91 0.58 -3.07
N LEU A 241 -21.60 0.55 -1.93
CA LEU A 241 -22.61 -0.46 -1.59
C LEU A 241 -24.05 0.00 -1.93
N ASN A 242 -24.24 1.21 -2.45
CA ASN A 242 -25.54 1.88 -2.66
C ASN A 242 -26.35 2.04 -1.35
N ARG A 243 -25.70 2.48 -0.28
CA ARG A 243 -26.24 2.58 1.09
C ARG A 243 -26.11 3.96 1.72
N THR A 244 -25.90 5.00 0.92
CA THR A 244 -25.74 6.38 1.38
C THR A 244 -26.93 6.88 2.19
N SER A 245 -28.16 6.41 1.90
CA SER A 245 -29.37 6.71 2.68
C SER A 245 -29.26 6.32 4.16
N ASP A 246 -28.47 5.30 4.48
CA ASP A 246 -28.26 4.85 5.86
C ASP A 246 -27.41 5.84 6.64
N LEU A 247 -26.58 6.64 5.96
CA LEU A 247 -25.73 7.66 6.56
C LEU A 247 -26.47 8.99 6.74
N ASP A 248 -27.31 9.36 5.78
CA ASP A 248 -28.09 10.62 5.83
C ASP A 248 -29.00 10.68 7.06
N THR A 249 -29.55 9.53 7.45
CA THR A 249 -30.42 9.40 8.63
C THR A 249 -29.65 9.25 9.94
N ALA A 250 -28.35 8.99 9.87
CA ALA A 250 -27.53 8.66 11.03
C ALA A 250 -27.08 9.92 11.82
N GLY A 251 -27.13 11.12 11.23
CA GLY A 251 -26.81 12.37 11.92
C GLY A 251 -25.33 12.54 12.28
N ILE A 252 -24.42 12.06 11.41
CA ILE A 252 -22.97 12.12 11.63
C ILE A 252 -22.50 13.60 11.61
N PRO A 253 -21.85 14.10 12.68
CA PRO A 253 -21.37 15.49 12.76
C PRO A 253 -20.38 15.86 11.64
N SER A 254 -20.37 17.12 11.22
CA SER A 254 -19.45 17.62 10.19
C SER A 254 -18.02 17.84 10.69
N THR A 255 -17.86 18.23 11.96
CA THR A 255 -16.58 18.45 12.65
C THR A 255 -16.39 17.39 13.73
N CYS A 256 -15.14 17.20 14.18
CA CYS A 256 -14.86 16.21 15.22
C CYS A 256 -15.68 16.54 16.49
N PRO A 257 -16.48 15.60 17.01
CA PRO A 257 -17.27 15.84 18.22
C PRO A 257 -16.46 15.72 19.52
N TRP A 258 -15.17 15.35 19.43
CA TRP A 258 -14.31 15.12 20.59
C TRP A 258 -13.10 16.05 20.59
N THR A 259 -12.71 16.48 21.78
CA THR A 259 -11.49 17.24 22.00
C THR A 259 -10.26 16.31 21.98
N PRO A 260 -9.05 16.85 21.68
CA PRO A 260 -7.80 16.10 21.80
C PRO A 260 -7.63 15.41 23.16
N GLU A 261 -7.97 16.12 24.23
CA GLU A 261 -7.87 15.60 25.60
C GLU A 261 -8.83 14.43 25.82
N GLU A 262 -10.07 14.51 25.34
CA GLU A 262 -11.03 13.40 25.43
C GLU A 262 -10.56 12.18 24.65
N VAL A 263 -10.01 12.38 23.45
CA VAL A 263 -9.45 11.28 22.64
C VAL A 263 -8.30 10.60 23.38
N LEU A 264 -7.35 11.37 23.92
CA LEU A 264 -6.13 10.84 24.54
C LEU A 264 -6.35 10.27 25.96
N SER A 265 -7.21 10.89 26.75
CA SER A 265 -7.42 10.52 28.16
C SER A 265 -8.36 9.34 28.33
N ASP A 266 -9.24 9.11 27.35
CA ASP A 266 -10.40 8.28 27.58
C ASP A 266 -10.30 6.90 26.91
N ARG A 267 -9.99 5.86 27.68
CA ARG A 267 -10.27 4.48 27.23
C ARG A 267 -11.79 4.21 27.09
N SER A 268 -12.64 5.08 27.63
CA SER A 268 -14.09 5.11 27.41
C SER A 268 -14.48 5.75 26.06
N PHE A 269 -13.51 6.29 25.30
CA PHE A 269 -13.61 6.42 23.84
C PHE A 269 -13.98 5.08 23.16
N LEU A 270 -13.99 3.96 23.87
CA LEU A 270 -14.29 2.62 23.36
C LEU A 270 -15.52 1.97 24.04
N ARG A 271 -16.17 2.66 24.99
CA ARG A 271 -17.37 2.18 25.68
C ARG A 271 -18.48 3.23 25.61
N ARG A 272 -19.68 2.81 25.21
CA ARG A 272 -20.87 3.67 25.23
C ARG A 272 -21.11 4.18 26.66
N ARG A 273 -21.41 5.48 26.82
CA ARG A 273 -22.15 5.99 27.99
C ARG A 273 -23.58 5.48 27.95
#